data_AF-A0A2E0QZ13-F1
#
_entry.id   AF-A0A2E0QZ13-F1
#
_cell.length_a   1.000
_cell.length_b   1.000
_cell.length_c   1.000
_cell.angle_alpha   90.00
_cell.angle_beta   90.00
_cell.angle_gamma   90.00
#
_symmetry.space_group_name_H-M   'P 1'
#
loop_
_entity.id
_entity.type
_entity.pdbx_description
1 polymer ?
#
loop_
_entity_poly.entity_id
_entity_poly.type
_entity_poly.pdbx_seq_one_letter_code
_entity_poly.pdbx_strand_id
1 'polypeptide(L)'
;MFMKTESIAEPKTRTSSDRQRGYFDRSEPTRQPSEGAVLKFADKIAVLMIKGTISVRDGARVREEMCLTLMKQFGIDRSRAQRLIDLAKENIHFRCYGRYKRNPVEMKLLIAQAAGTVGDVSAN
;
A
#
# COMPACT_ATOMS: atom_id res chain seq x y z
N MET A 1 20.01 -52.18 47.60
CA MET A 1 20.89 -53.24 47.06
C MET A 1 21.29 -52.82 45.65
N PHE A 2 22.59 -52.51 45.49
CA PHE A 2 23.42 -52.33 44.29
C PHE A 2 22.99 -51.44 43.10
N MET A 3 23.87 -50.47 42.84
CA MET A 3 24.10 -49.76 41.58
C MET A 3 24.55 -50.72 40.46
N LYS A 4 24.33 -50.31 39.20
CA LYS A 4 25.28 -50.57 38.11
C LYS A 4 25.31 -49.39 37.13
N THR A 5 26.54 -48.98 36.85
CA THR A 5 27.05 -47.88 36.03
C THR A 5 27.40 -48.36 34.61
N GLU A 6 27.85 -47.40 33.78
CA GLU A 6 28.65 -47.53 32.53
C GLU A 6 27.87 -47.69 31.21
N SER A 7 28.27 -47.14 30.06
CA SER A 7 29.38 -46.25 29.66
C SER A 7 29.16 -45.80 28.19
N ILE A 8 29.30 -44.49 27.96
CA ILE A 8 29.88 -43.73 26.83
C ILE A 8 30.23 -44.46 25.51
N ALA A 9 29.80 -43.88 24.38
CA ALA A 9 30.61 -43.74 23.16
C ALA A 9 30.12 -42.56 22.26
N GLU A 10 30.96 -41.53 22.12
CA GLU A 10 30.85 -40.46 21.11
C GLU A 10 31.14 -40.98 19.69
N PRO A 11 30.85 -40.17 18.66
CA PRO A 11 31.95 -39.86 17.75
C PRO A 11 32.20 -38.36 17.52
N LYS A 12 33.49 -38.08 17.34
CA LYS A 12 34.18 -36.80 17.24
C LYS A 12 34.12 -36.16 15.84
N THR A 13 34.19 -34.82 15.88
CA THR A 13 34.88 -33.89 14.99
C THR A 13 34.47 -33.75 13.52
N ARG A 14 34.05 -32.54 13.14
CA ARG A 14 34.84 -31.71 12.20
C ARG A 14 34.50 -30.22 12.30
N THR A 15 35.53 -29.45 12.61
CA THR A 15 35.71 -28.02 12.35
C THR A 15 35.50 -27.69 10.87
N SER A 16 34.76 -26.63 10.54
CA SER A 16 35.19 -25.66 9.53
C SER A 16 34.45 -24.34 9.70
N SER A 17 35.22 -23.34 10.11
CA SER A 17 35.01 -21.95 9.78
C SER A 17 34.77 -21.79 8.28
N ASP A 18 33.67 -21.16 7.86
CA ASP A 18 33.68 -20.38 6.63
C ASP A 18 32.70 -19.22 6.71
N ARG A 19 33.32 -18.05 6.89
CA ARG A 19 32.99 -16.77 6.27
C ARG A 19 31.74 -16.81 5.37
N GLN A 20 30.62 -16.35 5.90
CA GLN A 20 29.73 -15.52 5.10
C GLN A 20 29.53 -14.20 5.82
N ARG A 21 30.47 -13.29 5.53
CA ARG A 21 30.17 -11.87 5.32
C ARG A 21 29.05 -11.81 4.27
N GLY A 22 27.82 -11.96 4.73
CA GLY A 22 26.64 -11.55 3.98
C GLY A 22 26.65 -10.04 3.97
N TYR A 23 27.17 -9.50 2.87
CA TYR A 23 26.97 -8.15 2.40
C TYR A 23 25.57 -7.68 2.83
N PHE A 24 25.49 -6.72 3.76
CA PHE A 24 24.28 -5.92 3.93
C PHE A 24 24.13 -5.14 2.63
N ASP A 25 23.49 -5.80 1.65
CA ASP A 25 23.06 -5.17 0.42
C ASP A 25 22.08 -4.07 0.82
N ARG A 26 22.55 -2.85 0.59
CA ARG A 26 21.91 -1.59 0.91
C ARG A 26 20.89 -1.27 -0.18
N SER A 27 20.01 -2.23 -0.46
CA SER A 27 18.83 -2.04 -1.30
C SER A 27 17.63 -2.09 -0.39
N GLU A 28 17.29 -0.92 0.18
CA GLU A 28 15.94 -0.71 0.73
C GLU A 28 14.95 -1.14 -0.36
N PRO A 29 14.10 -2.16 -0.13
CA PRO A 29 12.99 -2.36 -1.02
C PRO A 29 12.13 -1.11 -0.84
N THR A 30 12.05 -0.29 -1.88
CA THR A 30 11.01 0.73 -2.03
C THR A 30 9.70 0.03 -1.70
N ARG A 31 9.21 0.20 -0.47
CA ARG A 31 8.02 -0.49 0.02
C ARG A 31 6.87 -0.01 -0.83
N GLN A 32 6.56 -0.75 -1.89
CA GLN A 32 5.37 -0.51 -2.68
C GLN A 32 4.22 -0.51 -1.67
N PRO A 33 3.42 0.57 -1.62
CA PRO A 33 2.33 0.62 -0.67
C PRO A 33 1.41 -0.56 -0.98
N SER A 34 1.25 -1.46 -0.01
CA SER A 34 0.32 -2.58 -0.15
C SER A 34 -1.05 -2.05 -0.56
N GLU A 35 -1.78 -2.79 -1.39
CA GLU A 35 -3.13 -2.45 -1.84
C GLU A 35 -4.03 -1.96 -0.67
N GLY A 36 -3.94 -2.65 0.48
CA GLY A 36 -4.66 -2.26 1.69
C GLY A 36 -4.26 -0.89 2.28
N ALA A 37 -3.01 -0.46 2.12
CA ALA A 37 -2.56 0.87 2.57
C ALA A 37 -3.14 1.98 1.68
N VAL A 38 -3.16 1.77 0.37
CA VAL A 38 -3.73 2.72 -0.59
C VAL A 38 -5.25 2.85 -0.40
N LEU A 39 -5.95 1.73 -0.18
CA LEU A 39 -7.38 1.73 0.11
C LEU A 39 -7.71 2.45 1.43
N LYS A 40 -6.93 2.21 2.49
CA LYS A 40 -7.08 2.94 3.77
C LYS A 40 -6.82 4.43 3.62
N PHE A 41 -5.87 4.81 2.77
CA PHE A 41 -5.59 6.22 2.50
C PHE A 41 -6.72 6.87 1.69
N ALA A 42 -7.24 6.18 0.67
CA ALA A 42 -8.41 6.62 -0.09
C ALA A 42 -9.66 6.77 0.79
N ASP A 43 -9.85 5.90 1.78
CA ASP A 43 -10.91 6.05 2.77
C ASP A 43 -10.78 7.34 3.61
N LYS A 44 -9.57 7.73 3.99
CA LYS A 44 -9.35 9.02 4.68
C LYS A 44 -9.71 10.19 3.78
N ILE A 45 -9.31 10.14 2.51
CA ILE A 45 -9.66 11.15 1.51
C ILE A 45 -11.19 11.21 1.33
N ALA A 46 -11.86 10.06 1.25
CA ALA A 46 -13.32 9.98 1.13
C ALA A 46 -14.03 10.69 2.29
N VAL A 47 -13.59 10.47 3.53
CA VAL A 47 -14.14 11.15 4.71
C VAL A 47 -13.97 12.66 4.61
N LEU A 48 -12.78 13.13 4.21
CA LEU A 48 -12.53 14.56 4.04
C LEU A 48 -13.39 15.17 2.93
N MET A 49 -13.56 14.46 1.81
CA MET A 49 -14.42 14.90 0.71
C MET A 49 -15.89 15.00 1.14
N ILE A 50 -16.41 14.01 1.88
CA ILE A 50 -17.78 14.06 2.40
C ILE A 50 -17.95 15.28 3.32
N LYS A 51 -17.03 15.46 4.27
CA LYS A 51 -17.05 16.61 5.20
C LYS A 51 -17.01 17.95 4.45
N GLY A 52 -16.09 18.10 3.50
CA GLY A 52 -15.97 19.31 2.69
C GLY A 52 -17.23 19.58 1.87
N THR A 53 -17.83 18.53 1.29
CA THR A 53 -19.05 18.67 0.49
C THR A 53 -20.25 19.10 1.33
N ILE A 54 -20.37 18.62 2.58
CA ILE A 54 -21.41 19.05 3.51
C ILE A 54 -21.28 20.55 3.83
N SER A 55 -20.05 21.04 4.01
CA SER A 55 -19.78 22.43 4.36
C SER A 55 -19.94 23.40 3.18
N VAL A 56 -19.34 23.09 2.03
CA VAL A 56 -19.24 24.00 0.88
C VAL A 56 -20.42 23.84 -0.09
N ARG A 57 -21.12 22.69 -0.05
CA ARG A 57 -22.18 22.29 -0.99
C ARG A 57 -21.77 22.27 -2.48
N ASP A 58 -20.46 22.32 -2.76
CA ASP A 58 -19.89 22.17 -4.09
C ASP A 58 -18.84 21.06 -4.09
N GLY A 59 -19.24 19.89 -4.57
CA GLY A 59 -18.33 18.74 -4.65
C GLY A 59 -17.23 18.89 -5.68
N ALA A 60 -17.37 19.75 -6.70
CA ALA A 60 -16.33 19.98 -7.70
C ALA A 60 -15.18 20.79 -7.10
N ARG A 61 -15.52 21.87 -6.40
CA ARG A 61 -14.54 22.69 -5.68
C ARG A 61 -13.79 21.88 -4.62
N VAL A 62 -14.48 21.06 -3.83
CA VAL A 62 -13.85 20.21 -2.80
C VAL A 62 -12.84 19.23 -3.42
N ARG A 63 -13.13 18.68 -4.61
CA ARG A 63 -12.18 17.81 -5.33
C ARG A 63 -10.94 18.57 -5.78
N GLU A 64 -11.11 19.77 -6.33
CA GLU A 64 -9.97 20.58 -6.77
C GLU A 64 -9.08 20.97 -5.58
N GLU A 65 -9.69 21.43 -4.47
CA GLU A 65 -8.97 21.75 -3.24
C GLU A 65 -8.24 20.52 -2.67
N MET A 66 -8.86 19.34 -2.71
CA MET A 66 -8.23 18.10 -2.29
C MET A 66 -7.07 17.72 -3.21
N CYS A 67 -7.21 17.89 -4.53
CA CYS A 67 -6.15 17.62 -5.49
C CYS A 67 -4.93 18.49 -5.20
N LEU A 68 -5.14 19.80 -5.02
CA LEU A 68 -4.08 20.74 -4.67
C LEU A 68 -3.44 20.41 -3.32
N THR A 69 -4.24 20.00 -2.33
CA THR A 69 -3.74 19.60 -1.01
C THR A 69 -2.86 18.36 -1.10
N LEU A 70 -3.29 17.35 -1.86
CA LEU A 70 -2.53 16.12 -2.06
C LEU A 70 -1.21 16.39 -2.77
N MET A 71 -1.22 17.21 -3.83
CA MET A 71 -0.01 17.63 -4.53
C MET A 71 0.96 18.36 -3.60
N LYS A 72 0.45 19.30 -2.79
CA LYS A 72 1.28 20.11 -1.87
C LYS A 72 1.85 19.30 -0.71
N GLN A 73 1.06 18.41 -0.11
CA GLN A 73 1.46 17.68 1.09
C GLN A 73 2.33 16.45 0.78
N PHE A 74 2.06 15.76 -0.33
CA PHE A 74 2.73 14.50 -0.66
C PHE A 74 3.68 14.61 -1.85
N GLY A 75 3.77 15.77 -2.50
CA GLY A 75 4.66 15.98 -3.65
C GLY A 75 4.30 15.11 -4.85
N ILE A 76 3.04 14.67 -4.96
CA ILE A 76 2.57 13.83 -6.06
C ILE A 76 2.11 14.68 -7.24
N ASP A 77 2.19 14.12 -8.44
CA ASP A 77 1.69 14.74 -9.66
C ASP A 77 0.15 14.82 -9.66
N ARG A 78 -0.38 15.71 -10.50
CA ARG A 78 -1.83 15.95 -10.60
C ARG A 78 -2.59 14.70 -11.03
N SER A 79 -2.03 13.89 -11.93
CA SER A 79 -2.68 12.68 -12.43
C SER A 79 -2.84 11.66 -11.31
N ARG A 80 -1.78 11.40 -10.54
CA ARG A 80 -1.85 10.51 -9.37
C ARG A 80 -2.78 11.03 -8.27
N ALA A 81 -2.76 12.33 -8.00
CA ALA A 81 -3.72 12.94 -7.07
C ALA A 81 -5.17 12.73 -7.53
N GLN A 82 -5.44 12.88 -8.82
CA GLN A 82 -6.76 12.62 -9.39
C GLN A 82 -7.17 11.14 -9.29
N ARG A 83 -6.23 10.20 -9.50
CA ARG A 83 -6.50 8.75 -9.33
C ARG A 83 -6.85 8.40 -7.88
N LEU A 84 -6.19 9.03 -6.90
CA LEU A 84 -6.54 8.87 -5.48
C LEU A 84 -7.94 9.41 -5.17
N ILE A 85 -8.32 10.55 -5.75
CA ILE A 85 -9.67 11.11 -5.62
C ILE A 85 -10.71 10.19 -6.27
N ASP A 86 -10.41 9.63 -7.44
CA ASP A 86 -11.29 8.67 -8.10
C ASP A 86 -11.46 7.39 -7.27
N LEU A 87 -10.38 6.88 -6.68
CA LEU A 87 -10.43 5.76 -5.76
C LEU A 87 -11.26 6.08 -4.51
N ALA A 88 -11.12 7.29 -3.96
CA ALA A 88 -11.95 7.74 -2.85
C ALA A 88 -13.44 7.79 -3.22
N LYS A 89 -13.78 8.23 -4.44
CA LYS A 89 -15.17 8.22 -4.95
C LYS A 89 -15.72 6.81 -5.09
N GLU A 90 -14.92 5.86 -5.58
CA GLU A 90 -15.30 4.45 -5.65
C GLU A 90 -15.55 3.88 -4.24
N ASN A 91 -14.73 4.23 -3.25
CA ASN A 91 -14.96 3.83 -1.86
C ASN A 91 -16.24 4.43 -1.26
N ILE A 92 -16.54 5.71 -1.54
CA ILE A 92 -17.81 6.33 -1.14
C ILE A 92 -18.97 5.55 -1.76
N HIS A 93 -18.89 5.25 -3.07
CA HIS A 93 -19.92 4.49 -3.77
C HIS A 93 -20.10 3.10 -3.16
N PHE A 94 -19.02 2.37 -2.92
CA PHE A 94 -19.05 1.06 -2.27
C PHE A 94 -19.71 1.12 -0.89
N ARG A 95 -19.38 2.11 -0.06
CA ARG A 95 -19.98 2.27 1.28
C ARG A 95 -21.47 2.63 1.23
N CYS A 96 -21.91 3.37 0.22
CA CYS A 96 -23.31 3.75 0.07
C CYS A 96 -24.17 2.65 -0.59
N TYR A 97 -23.61 1.89 -1.52
CA TYR A 97 -24.38 0.99 -2.41
C TYR A 97 -23.94 -0.48 -2.32
N GLY A 98 -22.94 -0.82 -1.52
CA GLY A 98 -22.44 -2.19 -1.32
C GLY A 98 -21.65 -2.77 -2.50
N ARG A 99 -21.36 -1.97 -3.53
CA ARG A 99 -20.64 -2.39 -4.73
C ARG A 99 -19.82 -1.26 -5.32
N TYR A 100 -18.72 -1.58 -5.99
CA TYR A 100 -17.96 -0.62 -6.79
C TYR A 100 -18.73 -0.28 -8.07
N LYS A 101 -18.53 0.92 -8.59
CA LYS A 101 -19.11 1.31 -9.88
C LYS A 101 -18.33 0.67 -11.03
N ARG A 102 -17.02 0.56 -10.84
CA ARG A 102 -16.08 -0.10 -11.77
C ARG A 102 -16.11 -1.62 -11.61
N ASN A 103 -15.75 -2.32 -12.69
CA ASN A 103 -15.56 -3.76 -12.62
C ASN A 103 -14.27 -4.12 -11.84
N PRO A 104 -14.08 -5.38 -11.41
CA PRO A 104 -12.92 -5.77 -10.59
C PRO A 104 -11.56 -5.51 -11.24
N VAL A 105 -11.45 -5.58 -12.56
CA VAL A 105 -10.19 -5.36 -13.29
C VAL A 105 -9.84 -3.88 -13.32
N GLU A 106 -10.80 -3.04 -13.68
CA GLU A 106 -10.68 -1.58 -13.62
C GLU A 106 -10.36 -1.09 -12.20
N MET A 107 -10.89 -1.77 -11.19
CA MET A 107 -10.64 -1.44 -9.80
C MET A 107 -9.20 -1.74 -9.40
N LYS A 108 -8.66 -2.91 -9.78
CA LYS A 108 -7.24 -3.24 -9.59
C LYS A 108 -6.32 -2.27 -10.32
N LEU A 109 -6.66 -1.90 -11.55
CA LEU A 109 -5.89 -0.92 -12.33
C LEU A 109 -5.88 0.45 -11.63
N LEU A 110 -7.04 0.92 -11.16
CA LEU A 110 -7.14 2.19 -10.44
C LEU A 110 -6.30 2.19 -9.17
N ILE A 111 -6.31 1.09 -8.40
CA ILE A 111 -5.49 0.98 -7.20
C ILE A 111 -4.00 1.00 -7.55
N ALA A 112 -3.57 0.27 -8.58
CA ALA A 112 -2.19 0.28 -9.04
C ALA A 112 -1.73 1.69 -9.52
N GLN A 113 -2.59 2.41 -10.24
CA GLN A 113 -2.31 3.78 -10.67
C GLN A 113 -2.24 4.75 -9.48
N ALA A 114 -3.17 4.65 -8.53
CA ALA A 114 -3.16 5.48 -7.33
C ALA A 114 -1.95 5.19 -6.42
N ALA A 115 -1.53 3.92 -6.36
CA ALA A 115 -0.32 3.49 -5.68
C ALA A 115 0.95 4.08 -6.32
N GLY A 116 0.88 4.48 -7.59
CA GLY A 116 2.03 4.89 -8.40
C GLY A 116 2.86 3.70 -8.89
N THR A 117 2.31 2.48 -8.87
CA THR A 117 3.00 1.27 -9.34
C THR A 117 2.85 1.06 -10.85
N VAL A 118 1.83 1.67 -11.46
CA VAL A 118 1.57 1.62 -12.90
C VAL A 118 1.28 3.03 -13.39
N GLY A 119 1.93 3.42 -14.50
CA GLY A 119 1.68 4.70 -15.17
C GLY A 119 0.33 4.76 -15.89
N ASP A 120 0.09 5.84 -16.62
CA ASP A 120 -1.13 5.94 -17.41
C ASP A 120 -1.02 5.06 -18.67
N VAL A 121 -1.72 3.93 -18.66
CA VAL A 121 -1.70 2.95 -19.77
C VAL A 121 -2.47 3.46 -21.00
N SER A 122 -3.27 4.51 -20.84
CA SER A 122 -3.98 5.19 -21.94
C SER A 122 -3.04 5.89 -22.94
N ALA A 123 -1.74 5.97 -22.64
CA ALA A 123 -0.73 6.54 -23.54
C ALA A 123 -0.08 5.51 -24.48
N ASN A 124 -0.50 4.24 -24.44
CA ASN A 124 -0.04 3.17 -25.33
C ASN A 124 -1.05 2.84 -26.43
#